data_AF-A0A942VXY8-F1
#
_entry.id   AF-A0A942VXY8-F1
#
_cell.length_a   1.000
_cell.length_b   1.000
_cell.length_c   1.000
_cell.angle_alpha   90.00
_cell.angle_beta   90.00
_cell.angle_gamma   90.00
#
_symmetry.space_group_name_H-M   'P 1'
#
loop_
_entity.id
_entity.type
_entity.pdbx_description
1 polymer ?
#
loop_
_entity_poly.entity_id
_entity_poly.type
_entity_poly.pdbx_seq_one_letter_code
_entity_poly.pdbx_strand_id
1 'polypeptide(L)' 'YTDRELAEKLKVSRRSLQQYRDSGLLAFTRLGGKILYRSSDIEKLLDSCYREARTRPEEL' A
#
# COMPACT_ATOMS: atom_id res chain seq x y z
N TYR A 1 -7.30 1.26 8.14
CA TYR A 1 -6.60 -0.02 8.33
C TYR A 1 -5.47 0.13 9.32
N THR A 2 -5.32 -0.84 10.20
CA THR A 2 -4.11 -1.05 11.01
C THR A 2 -3.04 -1.79 10.21
N ASP A 3 -1.82 -1.85 10.73
CA ASP A 3 -0.70 -2.60 10.12
C ASP A 3 -1.05 -4.09 9.91
N ARG A 4 -1.81 -4.69 10.84
CA ARG A 4 -2.30 -6.07 10.70
C ARG A 4 -3.31 -6.22 9.57
N GLU A 5 -4.37 -5.40 9.57
CA GLU A 5 -5.41 -5.48 8.55
C GLU A 5 -4.85 -5.21 7.15
N LEU A 6 -3.93 -4.26 7.02
CA LEU A 6 -3.32 -3.94 5.74
C LEU A 6 -2.41 -5.06 5.25
N ALA A 7 -1.67 -5.72 6.15
CA ALA A 7 -0.82 -6.86 5.80
C ALA A 7 -1.66 -8.03 5.26
N GLU A 8 -2.79 -8.32 5.91
CA GLU A 8 -3.70 -9.37 5.49
C GLU A 8 -4.38 -9.04 4.13
N LYS A 9 -4.72 -7.76 3.91
CA LYS A 9 -5.34 -7.29 2.67
C LYS A 9 -4.38 -7.34 1.48
N LEU A 10 -3.16 -6.84 1.66
CA LEU A 10 -2.13 -6.81 0.62
C LEU A 10 -1.38 -8.14 0.47
N LYS A 11 -1.63 -9.11 1.37
CA LYS A 11 -0.89 -10.40 1.44
C LYS A 11 0.62 -10.21 1.55
N VAL A 12 1.04 -9.17 2.28
CA VAL A 12 2.45 -8.85 2.52
C VAL A 12 2.82 -9.03 3.99
N SER A 13 4.12 -9.15 4.27
CA SER A 13 4.60 -9.18 5.64
C SER A 13 4.60 -7.78 6.27
N ARG A 14 4.50 -7.70 7.60
CA ARG A 14 4.63 -6.42 8.34
C ARG A 14 5.98 -5.73 8.09
N ARG A 15 7.04 -6.52 7.82
CA ARG A 15 8.35 -5.99 7.43
C ARG A 15 8.30 -5.27 6.08
N SER A 16 7.51 -5.78 5.13
CA SER A 16 7.28 -5.12 3.84
C SER A 16 6.46 -3.84 4.01
N LEU A 17 5.46 -3.84 4.89
CA LEU A 17 4.72 -2.62 5.23
C LEU A 17 5.58 -1.54 5.86
N GLN A 18 6.55 -1.91 6.70
CA GLN A 18 7.55 -0.96 7.20
C GLN A 18 8.35 -0.36 6.05
N GLN A 19 8.88 -1.20 5.15
CA GLN A 19 9.61 -0.70 3.98
C GLN A 19 8.78 0.23 3.10
N TYR A 20 7.50 -0.06 2.89
CA TYR A 20 6.61 0.81 2.13
C TYR A 20 6.33 2.15 2.80
N ARG A 21 6.39 2.21 4.13
CA ARG A 21 6.35 3.48 4.87
C ARG A 21 7.68 4.23 4.74
N ASP A 22 8.79 3.53 4.91
CA ASP A 22 10.13 4.11 4.84
C ASP A 22 10.44 4.63 3.43
N SER A 23 9.94 3.97 2.39
CA SER A 23 10.07 4.40 0.99
C SER A 23 9.07 5.49 0.60
N GLY A 24 8.12 5.85 1.46
CA GLY A 24 7.06 6.81 1.16
C GLY A 24 6.01 6.30 0.17
N LEU A 25 6.02 5.00 -0.17
CA LEU A 25 5.05 4.38 -1.07
C LEU A 25 3.65 4.40 -0.44
N LEU A 26 3.55 4.12 0.86
CA LEU A 26 2.28 4.08 1.59
C LEU A 26 2.07 5.31 2.47
N ALA A 27 1.06 6.10 2.13
CA ALA A 27 0.59 7.19 2.99
C ALA A 27 -0.01 6.65 4.29
N PHE A 28 0.39 7.22 5.42
CA PHE A 28 -0.10 6.85 6.74
C PHE A 28 -0.42 8.07 7.59
N THR A 29 -1.26 7.88 8.60
CA THR A 29 -1.60 8.89 9.61
C THR A 29 -1.31 8.33 10.99
N ARG A 30 -0.73 9.17 11.86
CA ARG A 30 -0.46 8.82 13.26
C ARG A 30 -1.56 9.40 14.15
N LEU A 31 -2.36 8.54 14.76
CA LEU A 31 -3.43 8.90 15.69
C LEU A 31 -3.17 8.22 17.03
N GLY A 32 -2.87 9.02 18.06
CA GLY A 32 -2.63 8.50 19.41
C GLY A 32 -1.52 7.44 19.49
N GLY A 33 -0.44 7.61 18.72
CA GLY A 33 0.68 6.65 18.67
C GLY A 33 0.43 5.42 17.80
N LYS A 34 -0.77 5.25 17.22
CA LYS A 34 -1.08 4.18 16.27
C LYS A 34 -0.91 4.67 14.84
N ILE A 35 -0.35 3.82 13.99
CA ILE A 35 -0.30 4.04 12.55
C ILE A 35 -1.58 3.50 11.93
N LEU A 36 -2.26 4.37 11.19
CA LEU A 36 -3.47 4.07 10.47
C LEU A 36 -3.32 4.44 8.99
N TYR A 37 -3.87 3.59 8.14
CA TYR A 37 -3.92 3.81 6.70
C TYR A 37 -5.34 4.09 6.28
N ARG A 38 -5.53 5.11 5.45
CA ARG A 38 -6.85 5.48 4.90
C ARG A 38 -7.19 4.57 3.73
N SER A 39 -8.42 4.08 3.68
CA SER A 39 -8.85 3.14 2.63
C SER A 39 -8.68 3.70 1.22
N SER A 40 -9.05 4.97 1.02
CA SER A 40 -8.90 5.64 -0.28
C SER A 40 -7.46 5.71 -0.77
N ASP A 41 -6.49 5.83 0.14
CA ASP A 41 -5.08 5.94 -0.21
C ASP A 41 -4.52 4.56 -0.59
N ILE A 42 -4.99 3.50 0.08
CA ILE A 42 -4.69 2.12 -0.30
C ILE A 42 -5.29 1.78 -1.68
N GLU A 43 -6.53 2.17 -1.95
CA GLU A 43 -7.18 1.94 -3.24
C GLU A 43 -6.48 2.68 -4.37
N LYS A 44 -6.08 3.94 -4.16
CA LYS A 44 -5.27 4.70 -5.14
C LYS A 44 -3.94 4.04 -5.45
N LEU A 45 -3.26 3.52 -4.42
CA LEU A 45 -1.98 2.83 -4.57
C LEU A 45 -2.14 1.51 -5.33
N LEU A 46 -3.21 0.77 -5.04
CA LEU A 46 -3.55 -0.44 -5.79
C LEU A 46 -3.88 -0.11 -7.25
N ASP A 47 -4.65 0.95 -7.53
CA ASP A 47 -4.94 1.39 -8.90
C ASP A 47 -3.68 1.81 -9.66
N SER A 48 -2.77 2.55 -9.01
CA SER A 48 -1.51 2.98 -9.64
C SER A 48 -0.59 1.79 -9.95
N CYS A 49 -0.35 0.90 -8.96
CA CYS A 49 0.48 -0.29 -9.18
C CYS A 49 -0.14 -1.25 -10.21
N TYR A 50 -1.47 -1.39 -10.24
CA TYR A 50 -2.13 -2.30 -11.17
C TYR A 50 -2.16 -1.75 -12.61
N ARG A 51 -2.18 -0.42 -12.80
CA ARG A 51 -2.02 0.23 -14.11
C ARG A 51 -0.63 0.04 -14.69
N GLU A 52 0.42 0.11 -13.88
CA GLU A 52 1.79 -0.19 -14.31
C GLU A 52 1.96 -1.67 -14.70
N ALA A 53 1.33 -2.60 -13.98
CA ALA A 53 1.36 -4.02 -14.32
C ALA A 53 0.60 -4.37 -15.63
N ARG A 54 -0.45 -3.61 -15.96
CA ARG A 54 -1.24 -3.76 -17.20
C ARG A 54 -0.64 -3.03 -18.41
N THR A 55 0.31 -2.12 -18.20
CA THR A 55 1.08 -1.47 -19.28
C THR A 55 2.38 -2.22 -19.57
N ARG A 56 2.31 -3.56 -19.61
CA ARG A 56 3.09 -4.29 -20.61
C ARG A 56 2.32 -4.13 -21.91
N PRO A 57 2.75 -3.28 -22.85
CA PRO A 57 2.21 -3.36 -24.19
C PRO A 57 2.53 -4.78 -24.66
N GLU A 58 1.50 -5.61 -24.84
CA GLU A 58 1.61 -6.65 -25.85
C GLU A 58 2.06 -5.93 -27.13
N GLU A 59 3.16 -6.41 -27.66
CA GLU A 59 3.92 -5.84 -28.75
C GLU A 59 3.03 -5.56 -29.97
N LEU A 60 3.41 -4.49 -30.68
CA LEU A 60 2.92 -4.03 -31.99
C LEU A 60 3.08 -5.12 -33.06
#